data_AF-A0A0W0XS72-F1
#
_entry.id   AF-A0A0W0XS72-F1
#
_cell.length_a   1.000
_cell.length_b   1.000
_cell.length_c   1.000
_cell.angle_alpha   90.00
_cell.angle_beta   90.00
_cell.angle_gamma   90.00
#
_symmetry.space_group_name_H-M   'P 1'
#
loop_
_entity.id
_entity.type
_entity.pdbx_description
1 polymer ?
#
loop_
_entity_poly.entity_id
_entity_poly.type
_entity_poly.pdbx_seq_one_letter_code
_entity_poly.pdbx_strand_id
1 'polypeptide(L)'
;MKQKKSKTRAFFYYIPISFLMLLCNPSVAEEKYLAPLFDNLGTFHHKIETKNLMAQRYFNQGLVLLYSFEFGESIRAFQAAVKIDPNCAMCYWGLALALGSKTDMPLNGYELKDAKAAIYTAMEKVDKGNFAEKLYISALSQRYTDSSPQKMDEFAGLCSSYSAVTGNNAKKYVDAMKKATLFLPNDADAKTLYAAALFDLAGWDFWKQDGRPNPLTLETIQVLEAAIKQDAENPGANHLYVHIMESSPNAKKALTNAERLSQLVPGSEHLAHMPCHIFYTLGLYHKASLANINAIKIYKEYAENCKKQGFEPEIQYLYYHNYDYLVAASSMEGREKLSIETADEQAKKIVPWVEKNPALQKNLTNQYLMRIRFGKWQELLNMPKPDTKLQYALGIWYFAQGVSALKLNHSPEAKEHLNALNKIIQQGANPASLGEFGIGLLHIAHYILDGLIQYQIHDNKKAFHDFSQAVKLQDTFLSSDPPSWYFPTRQLLGSFLLKTHQFQQAREVFLEDLKKHPDNGWSLYGLAQSLIKSGKIKEAKAVNERFQESWNYSDLDHPISLLD
;
A
#
# COMPACT_ATOMS: atom_id res chain seq x y z
N MET A 1 -58.65 -59.17 -49.54
CA MET A 1 -58.98 -60.53 -49.04
C MET A 1 -57.78 -61.10 -48.28
N LYS A 2 -57.95 -61.28 -46.97
CA LYS A 2 -57.25 -62.21 -46.05
C LYS A 2 -55.71 -62.35 -46.12
N GLN A 3 -55.02 -61.63 -45.23
CA GLN A 3 -53.75 -62.08 -44.64
C GLN A 3 -54.06 -62.99 -43.44
N LYS A 4 -53.54 -64.22 -43.45
CA LYS A 4 -53.61 -65.19 -42.34
C LYS A 4 -52.23 -65.33 -41.70
N LYS A 5 -52.22 -65.23 -40.37
CA LYS A 5 -51.09 -65.48 -39.46
C LYS A 5 -50.65 -66.95 -39.52
N SER A 6 -49.35 -67.18 -39.41
CA SER A 6 -48.78 -68.41 -38.84
C SER A 6 -47.60 -68.04 -37.94
N LYS A 7 -47.60 -68.59 -36.73
CA LYS A 7 -46.64 -68.37 -35.65
C LYS A 7 -45.58 -69.47 -35.70
N THR A 8 -44.31 -69.10 -35.52
CA THR A 8 -43.31 -70.02 -34.97
C THR A 8 -42.37 -69.26 -34.02
N ARG A 9 -42.25 -69.80 -32.81
CA ARG A 9 -41.44 -69.30 -31.69
C ARG A 9 -39.96 -69.57 -31.95
N ALA A 10 -39.09 -68.62 -31.60
CA ALA A 10 -37.70 -68.88 -31.28
C ALA A 10 -37.38 -68.18 -29.95
N PHE A 11 -36.90 -68.97 -28.99
CA PHE A 11 -36.50 -68.57 -27.64
C PHE A 11 -35.21 -67.74 -27.70
N PHE A 12 -35.20 -66.57 -27.06
CA PHE A 12 -33.96 -65.88 -26.68
C PHE A 12 -33.95 -65.70 -25.16
N TYR A 13 -32.86 -66.16 -24.55
CA TYR A 13 -32.59 -66.11 -23.13
C TYR A 13 -32.50 -64.65 -22.64
N TYR A 14 -33.25 -64.35 -21.58
CA TYR A 14 -33.12 -63.12 -20.80
C TYR A 14 -31.88 -63.22 -19.89
N ILE A 15 -30.88 -62.38 -20.11
CA ILE A 15 -29.85 -62.04 -19.11
C ILE A 15 -30.26 -60.69 -18.53
N PRO A 16 -30.42 -60.54 -17.20
CA PRO A 16 -30.78 -59.27 -16.61
C PRO A 16 -29.59 -58.31 -16.69
N ILE A 17 -29.80 -57.17 -17.34
CA ILE A 17 -28.87 -56.03 -17.29
C ILE A 17 -28.95 -55.47 -15.88
N SER A 18 -27.97 -55.80 -15.05
CA SER A 18 -27.72 -55.19 -13.76
C SER A 18 -27.49 -53.69 -13.97
N PHE A 19 -28.43 -52.88 -13.49
CA PHE A 19 -28.31 -51.43 -13.43
C PHE A 19 -27.22 -51.09 -12.41
N LEU A 20 -25.99 -50.91 -12.87
CA LEU A 20 -24.91 -50.36 -12.05
C LEU A 20 -25.21 -48.87 -11.86
N MET A 21 -25.87 -48.52 -10.74
CA MET A 21 -25.89 -47.14 -10.29
C MET A 21 -24.44 -46.74 -10.01
N LEU A 22 -23.83 -45.99 -10.94
CA LEU A 22 -22.73 -45.12 -10.59
C LEU A 22 -23.27 -44.12 -9.56
N LEU A 23 -22.95 -44.36 -8.29
CA LEU A 23 -22.97 -43.34 -7.27
C LEU A 23 -22.00 -42.25 -7.73
N CYS A 24 -22.51 -41.22 -8.40
CA CYS A 24 -21.83 -39.93 -8.44
C CYS A 24 -21.63 -39.52 -6.98
N ASN A 25 -20.42 -39.67 -6.46
CA ASN A 25 -20.03 -39.04 -5.20
C ASN A 25 -20.20 -37.53 -5.38
N PRO A 26 -21.16 -36.87 -4.71
CA PRO A 26 -21.30 -35.42 -4.79
C PRO A 26 -20.09 -34.69 -4.18
N SER A 27 -19.26 -35.39 -3.39
CA SER A 27 -18.14 -34.79 -2.66
C SER A 27 -17.03 -34.23 -3.55
N VAL A 28 -16.76 -34.84 -4.72
CA VAL A 28 -15.65 -34.40 -5.59
C VAL A 28 -16.03 -33.16 -6.40
N ALA A 29 -17.32 -32.94 -6.66
CA ALA A 29 -17.81 -31.75 -7.33
C ALA A 29 -18.01 -30.55 -6.37
N GLU A 30 -18.27 -30.80 -5.08
CA GLU A 30 -18.48 -29.76 -4.07
C GLU A 30 -17.20 -29.09 -3.56
N GLU A 31 -16.05 -29.78 -3.59
CA GLU A 31 -14.74 -29.20 -3.23
C GLU A 31 -14.30 -28.10 -4.21
N LYS A 32 -14.80 -28.12 -5.45
CA LYS A 32 -14.37 -27.24 -6.54
C LYS A 32 -14.71 -25.75 -6.33
N TYR A 33 -15.54 -25.43 -5.33
CA TYR A 33 -16.03 -24.07 -5.06
C TYR A 33 -15.68 -23.52 -3.68
N LEU A 34 -14.88 -24.24 -2.87
CA LEU A 34 -14.40 -23.73 -1.60
C LEU A 34 -13.15 -22.87 -1.80
N ALA A 35 -12.94 -21.88 -0.93
CA ALA A 35 -11.68 -21.13 -0.89
C ALA A 35 -10.51 -22.11 -0.73
N PRO A 36 -9.37 -21.88 -1.40
CA PRO A 36 -8.18 -22.70 -1.20
C PRO A 36 -7.72 -22.52 0.24
N LEU A 37 -7.22 -23.57 0.87
CA LEU A 37 -6.54 -23.43 2.15
C LEU A 37 -5.07 -23.13 1.89
N PHE A 38 -4.59 -22.04 2.46
CA PHE A 38 -3.20 -21.65 2.38
C PHE A 38 -2.43 -22.23 3.58
N ASP A 39 -1.30 -22.88 3.31
CA ASP A 39 -0.43 -23.45 4.34
C ASP A 39 0.70 -22.50 4.76
N ASN A 40 0.71 -21.27 4.22
CA ASN A 40 1.74 -20.27 4.42
C ASN A 40 1.22 -18.96 5.06
N LEU A 41 0.05 -18.95 5.69
CA LEU A 41 -0.49 -17.76 6.39
C LEU A 41 -0.07 -17.65 7.86
N GLY A 42 0.98 -18.37 8.26
CA GLY A 42 1.47 -18.39 9.63
C GLY A 42 0.63 -19.27 10.56
N THR A 43 0.76 -19.04 11.87
CA THR A 43 0.16 -19.86 12.93
C THR A 43 -0.98 -19.16 13.68
N PHE A 44 -1.54 -18.09 13.10
CA PHE A 44 -2.62 -17.31 13.71
C PHE A 44 -3.83 -18.21 14.05
N HIS A 45 -4.38 -18.04 15.25
CA HIS A 45 -5.49 -18.83 15.74
C HIS A 45 -6.42 -18.01 16.64
N HIS A 46 -7.67 -17.85 16.22
CA HIS A 46 -8.74 -17.30 17.04
C HIS A 46 -9.79 -18.39 17.30
N LYS A 47 -9.86 -18.88 18.54
CA LYS A 47 -10.77 -19.98 18.89
C LYS A 47 -12.23 -19.53 18.80
N ILE A 48 -13.03 -20.28 18.04
CA ILE A 48 -14.49 -20.11 17.94
C ILE A 48 -15.22 -21.37 18.43
N GLU A 49 -16.50 -21.22 18.78
CA GLU A 49 -17.37 -22.33 19.18
C GLU A 49 -17.89 -23.07 17.95
N THR A 50 -17.03 -23.96 17.45
CA THR A 50 -17.39 -24.99 16.47
C THR A 50 -16.75 -26.31 16.86
N LYS A 51 -17.43 -27.41 16.55
CA LYS A 51 -16.85 -28.76 16.62
C LYS A 51 -16.19 -29.18 15.30
N ASN A 52 -16.35 -28.38 14.25
CA ASN A 52 -15.82 -28.67 12.93
C ASN A 52 -14.43 -28.03 12.78
N LEU A 53 -13.39 -28.85 12.80
CA LEU A 53 -12.00 -28.39 12.66
C LEU A 53 -11.74 -27.64 11.35
N MET A 54 -12.45 -28.01 10.27
CA MET A 54 -12.32 -27.32 8.99
C MET A 54 -12.99 -25.93 9.02
N ALA A 55 -14.13 -25.79 9.69
CA ALA A 55 -14.75 -24.47 9.89
C ALA A 55 -13.83 -23.54 10.72
N GLN A 56 -13.22 -24.06 11.79
CA GLN A 56 -12.23 -23.34 12.59
C GLN A 56 -11.01 -22.92 11.75
N ARG A 57 -10.52 -23.80 10.88
CA ARG A 57 -9.38 -23.51 9.99
C ARG A 57 -9.72 -22.41 8.98
N TYR A 58 -10.87 -22.51 8.31
CA TYR A 58 -11.34 -21.47 7.39
C TYR A 58 -11.61 -20.14 8.11
N PHE A 59 -12.12 -20.17 9.34
CA PHE A 59 -12.30 -18.97 10.16
C PHE A 59 -10.97 -18.26 10.43
N ASN A 60 -9.94 -19.02 10.86
CA ASN A 60 -8.60 -18.45 11.11
C ASN A 60 -8.00 -17.85 9.85
N GLN A 61 -8.11 -18.57 8.72
CA GLN A 61 -7.67 -18.07 7.42
C GLN A 61 -8.42 -16.79 7.03
N GLY A 62 -9.74 -16.76 7.17
CA GLY A 62 -10.54 -15.58 6.88
C GLY A 62 -10.11 -14.37 7.70
N LEU A 63 -9.86 -14.56 9.00
CA LEU A 63 -9.49 -13.47 9.91
C LEU A 63 -8.04 -12.97 9.67
N VAL A 64 -7.07 -13.86 9.41
CA VAL A 64 -5.70 -13.40 9.07
C VAL A 64 -5.65 -12.70 7.71
N LEU A 65 -6.43 -13.16 6.73
CA LEU A 65 -6.57 -12.49 5.43
C LEU A 65 -7.26 -11.12 5.58
N LEU A 66 -8.27 -11.01 6.46
CA LEU A 66 -8.87 -9.72 6.81
C LEU A 66 -7.83 -8.77 7.39
N TYR A 67 -7.03 -9.23 8.35
CA TYR A 67 -5.92 -8.45 8.91
C TYR A 67 -4.85 -8.13 7.88
N SER A 68 -4.78 -8.87 6.78
CA SER A 68 -3.86 -8.62 5.67
C SER A 68 -4.45 -7.69 4.58
N PHE A 69 -5.68 -7.18 4.77
CA PHE A 69 -6.45 -6.44 3.76
C PHE A 69 -6.74 -7.24 2.48
N GLU A 70 -6.71 -8.56 2.57
CA GLU A 70 -7.03 -9.51 1.51
C GLU A 70 -8.53 -9.84 1.52
N PHE A 71 -9.37 -8.82 1.31
CA PHE A 71 -10.81 -8.90 1.56
C PHE A 71 -11.53 -9.96 0.73
N GLY A 72 -11.21 -10.09 -0.56
CA GLY A 72 -11.84 -11.09 -1.44
C GLY A 72 -11.63 -12.52 -0.97
N GLU A 73 -10.40 -12.90 -0.63
CA GLU A 73 -10.09 -14.23 -0.11
C GLU A 73 -10.59 -14.42 1.32
N SER A 74 -10.60 -13.36 2.13
CA SER A 74 -11.21 -13.38 3.45
C SER A 74 -12.71 -13.72 3.37
N ILE A 75 -13.45 -13.05 2.47
CA ILE A 75 -14.87 -13.33 2.20
C ILE A 75 -15.06 -14.78 1.75
N ARG A 76 -14.27 -15.27 0.79
CA ARG A 76 -14.36 -16.66 0.31
C ARG A 76 -14.06 -17.68 1.41
N ALA A 77 -13.08 -17.41 2.28
CA ALA A 77 -12.75 -18.28 3.40
C ALA A 77 -13.91 -18.34 4.42
N PHE A 78 -14.54 -17.21 4.76
CA PHE A 78 -15.71 -17.22 5.62
C PHE A 78 -16.93 -17.88 4.96
N GLN A 79 -17.14 -17.70 3.65
CA GLN A 79 -18.16 -18.43 2.87
C GLN A 79 -17.96 -19.95 2.94
N ALA A 80 -16.71 -20.41 2.85
CA ALA A 80 -16.37 -21.82 3.04
C ALA A 80 -16.68 -22.27 4.48
N ALA A 81 -16.33 -21.47 5.49
CA ALA A 81 -16.61 -21.78 6.89
C ALA A 81 -18.12 -21.94 7.18
N VAL A 82 -18.96 -21.03 6.69
CA VAL A 82 -20.43 -21.12 6.87
C VAL A 82 -21.06 -22.28 6.09
N LYS A 83 -20.49 -22.67 4.93
CA LYS A 83 -20.94 -23.83 4.18
C LYS A 83 -20.64 -25.14 4.93
N ILE A 84 -19.48 -25.20 5.58
CA ILE A 84 -19.00 -26.38 6.32
C ILE A 84 -19.67 -26.52 7.69
N ASP A 85 -19.90 -25.40 8.39
CA ASP A 85 -20.67 -25.37 9.64
C ASP A 85 -21.74 -24.27 9.61
N PRO A 86 -22.96 -24.56 9.10
CA PRO A 86 -24.06 -23.60 9.05
C PRO A 86 -24.61 -23.17 10.42
N ASN A 87 -24.14 -23.76 11.52
CA ASN A 87 -24.52 -23.34 12.88
C ASN A 87 -23.45 -22.46 13.54
N CYS A 88 -22.30 -22.25 12.91
CA CYS A 88 -21.19 -21.45 13.41
C CYS A 88 -21.54 -19.95 13.37
N ALA A 89 -21.98 -19.38 14.50
CA ALA A 89 -22.34 -17.96 14.59
C ALA A 89 -21.17 -17.04 14.23
N MET A 90 -19.96 -17.36 14.70
CA MET A 90 -18.76 -16.57 14.39
C MET A 90 -18.35 -16.63 12.91
N CYS A 91 -18.64 -17.71 12.19
CA CYS A 91 -18.36 -17.80 10.76
C CYS A 91 -19.21 -16.79 9.97
N TYR A 92 -20.47 -16.60 10.36
CA TYR A 92 -21.33 -15.55 9.81
C TYR A 92 -20.88 -14.14 10.25
N TRP A 93 -20.41 -13.98 11.49
CA TRP A 93 -19.81 -12.73 11.96
C TRP A 93 -18.59 -12.33 11.13
N GLY A 94 -17.68 -13.28 10.87
CA GLY A 94 -16.48 -13.04 10.06
C GLY A 94 -16.82 -12.69 8.62
N LEU A 95 -17.82 -13.38 8.04
CA LEU A 95 -18.36 -13.05 6.72
C LEU A 95 -18.91 -11.62 6.68
N ALA A 96 -19.71 -11.23 7.68
CA ALA A 96 -20.25 -9.88 7.78
C ALA A 96 -19.16 -8.82 7.94
N LEU A 97 -18.14 -9.12 8.75
CA LEU A 97 -16.99 -8.25 8.96
C LEU A 97 -16.25 -8.02 7.65
N ALA A 98 -15.86 -9.08 6.94
CA ALA A 98 -15.11 -8.98 5.69
C ALA A 98 -15.90 -8.27 4.57
N LEU A 99 -17.18 -8.58 4.41
CA LEU A 99 -18.06 -7.89 3.46
C LEU A 99 -18.24 -6.40 3.79
N GLY A 100 -18.12 -6.03 5.08
CA GLY A 100 -18.28 -4.65 5.56
C GLY A 100 -16.99 -3.85 5.71
N SER A 101 -15.82 -4.41 5.36
CA SER A 101 -14.50 -3.88 5.78
C SER A 101 -13.59 -3.37 4.65
N LYS A 102 -14.10 -3.02 3.47
CA LYS A 102 -13.24 -2.45 2.41
C LYS A 102 -12.72 -1.07 2.81
N THR A 103 -11.47 -1.00 3.27
CA THR A 103 -10.87 0.21 3.86
C THR A 103 -10.62 1.36 2.87
N ASP A 104 -10.65 1.11 1.55
CA ASP A 104 -10.31 2.11 0.53
C ASP A 104 -11.18 2.04 -0.75
N MET A 105 -12.26 1.25 -0.72
CA MET A 105 -13.20 1.14 -1.85
C MET A 105 -14.64 1.26 -1.37
N PRO A 106 -15.49 2.06 -2.04
CA PRO A 106 -16.91 2.09 -1.73
C PRO A 106 -17.49 0.68 -1.93
N LEU A 107 -18.14 0.14 -0.90
CA LEU A 107 -18.96 -1.06 -1.03
C LEU A 107 -19.99 -0.84 -2.15
N ASN A 108 -20.12 -1.81 -3.04
CA ASN A 108 -21.27 -1.81 -3.93
C ASN A 108 -22.54 -2.17 -3.12
N GLY A 109 -23.72 -1.76 -3.58
CA GLY A 109 -24.97 -1.96 -2.84
C GLY A 109 -25.32 -3.43 -2.52
N TYR A 110 -24.68 -4.40 -3.19
CA TYR A 110 -24.86 -5.83 -2.92
C TYR A 110 -24.07 -6.28 -1.68
N GLU A 111 -22.84 -5.82 -1.53
CA GLU A 111 -21.98 -6.18 -0.39
C GLU A 111 -22.58 -5.73 0.95
N LEU A 112 -23.15 -4.53 1.00
CA LEU A 112 -23.83 -4.02 2.21
C LEU A 112 -25.05 -4.88 2.59
N LYS A 113 -25.82 -5.32 1.59
CA LYS A 113 -26.98 -6.21 1.79
C LYS A 113 -26.54 -7.56 2.33
N ASP A 114 -25.49 -8.14 1.76
CA ASP A 114 -25.00 -9.46 2.14
C ASP A 114 -24.34 -9.42 3.53
N ALA A 115 -23.60 -8.35 3.86
CA ALA A 115 -23.03 -8.15 5.19
C ALA A 115 -24.13 -8.06 6.26
N LYS A 116 -25.20 -7.30 5.97
CA LYS A 116 -26.36 -7.16 6.86
C LYS A 116 -27.09 -8.50 7.05
N ALA A 117 -27.26 -9.28 5.99
CA ALA A 117 -27.85 -10.61 6.08
C ALA A 117 -26.98 -11.53 6.96
N ALA A 118 -25.67 -11.55 6.72
CA ALA A 118 -24.74 -12.39 7.47
C ALA A 118 -24.73 -12.06 8.98
N ILE A 119 -24.68 -10.78 9.37
CA ILE A 119 -24.67 -10.43 10.81
C ILE A 119 -25.99 -10.76 11.50
N TYR A 120 -27.12 -10.64 10.82
CA TYR A 120 -28.41 -11.05 11.39
C TYR A 120 -28.52 -12.56 11.54
N THR A 121 -28.01 -13.33 10.58
CA THR A 121 -27.87 -14.78 10.75
C THR A 121 -26.95 -15.11 11.93
N ALA A 122 -25.83 -14.39 12.11
CA ALA A 122 -24.96 -14.57 13.27
C ALA A 122 -25.73 -14.35 14.59
N MET A 123 -26.53 -13.29 14.68
CA MET A 123 -27.39 -13.00 15.84
C MET A 123 -28.41 -14.12 16.11
N GLU A 124 -29.02 -14.72 15.09
CA GLU A 124 -29.94 -15.84 15.26
C GLU A 124 -29.25 -17.13 15.77
N LYS A 125 -27.95 -17.29 15.49
CA LYS A 125 -27.19 -18.49 15.88
C LYS A 125 -26.43 -18.33 17.20
N VAL A 126 -26.25 -17.10 17.68
CA VAL A 126 -25.35 -16.80 18.81
C VAL A 126 -25.84 -17.31 20.17
N ASP A 127 -27.10 -17.70 20.30
CA ASP A 127 -27.62 -18.29 21.55
C ASP A 127 -26.81 -19.50 22.02
N LYS A 128 -26.22 -20.24 21.06
CA LYS A 128 -25.33 -21.38 21.27
C LYS A 128 -23.86 -21.01 21.47
N GLY A 129 -23.50 -19.75 21.25
CA GLY A 129 -22.14 -19.23 21.37
C GLY A 129 -21.76 -18.86 22.80
N ASN A 130 -20.45 -18.75 23.04
CA ASN A 130 -19.93 -18.33 24.34
C ASN A 130 -20.10 -16.81 24.56
N PHE A 131 -19.75 -16.33 25.75
CA PHE A 131 -19.92 -14.93 26.11
C PHE A 131 -19.11 -13.96 25.22
N ALA A 132 -17.91 -14.35 24.78
CA ALA A 132 -17.07 -13.53 23.90
C ALA A 132 -17.71 -13.39 22.50
N GLU A 133 -18.19 -14.49 21.91
CA GLU A 133 -18.86 -14.46 20.60
C GLU A 133 -20.11 -13.56 20.61
N LYS A 134 -20.89 -13.59 21.70
CA LYS A 134 -22.04 -12.70 21.91
C LYS A 134 -21.63 -11.23 21.87
N LEU A 135 -20.50 -10.88 22.47
CA LEU A 135 -19.97 -9.51 22.45
C LEU A 135 -19.51 -9.09 21.05
N TYR A 136 -18.77 -9.95 20.33
CA TYR A 136 -18.33 -9.66 18.95
C TYR A 136 -19.51 -9.44 18.01
N ILE A 137 -20.51 -10.31 18.06
CA ILE A 137 -21.70 -10.24 17.22
C ILE A 137 -22.54 -9.01 17.56
N SER A 138 -22.77 -8.76 18.86
CA SER A 138 -23.52 -7.58 19.31
C SER A 138 -22.81 -6.26 18.97
N ALA A 139 -21.48 -6.24 19.01
CA ALA A 139 -20.71 -5.07 18.60
C ALA A 139 -20.85 -4.85 17.08
N LEU A 140 -20.54 -5.85 16.26
CA LEU A 140 -20.56 -5.72 14.80
C LEU A 140 -21.96 -5.37 14.27
N SER A 141 -23.03 -5.87 14.90
CA SER A 141 -24.40 -5.53 14.50
C SER A 141 -24.70 -4.02 14.57
N GLN A 142 -23.97 -3.26 15.39
CA GLN A 142 -24.14 -1.81 15.50
C GLN A 142 -23.86 -1.07 14.18
N ARG A 143 -23.02 -1.64 13.30
CA ARG A 143 -22.75 -1.11 11.95
C ARG A 143 -24.01 -1.06 11.06
N TYR A 144 -25.06 -1.84 11.38
CA TYR A 144 -26.22 -2.08 10.51
C TYR A 144 -27.57 -1.72 11.15
N THR A 145 -27.56 -0.83 12.16
CA THR A 145 -28.76 -0.48 12.94
C THR A 145 -29.70 0.51 12.27
N ASP A 146 -29.25 1.26 11.25
CA ASP A 146 -30.08 2.22 10.53
C ASP A 146 -30.76 1.56 9.30
N SER A 147 -31.99 1.98 9.01
CA SER A 147 -32.87 1.44 7.95
C SER A 147 -32.83 2.22 6.62
N SER A 148 -32.04 3.29 6.52
CA SER A 148 -31.99 4.12 5.30
C SER A 148 -30.86 3.68 4.36
N PRO A 149 -31.13 3.36 3.08
CA PRO A 149 -30.10 3.27 2.07
C PRO A 149 -29.55 4.68 1.83
N GLN A 150 -28.42 4.99 2.47
CA GLN A 150 -27.72 6.25 2.23
C GLN A 150 -27.08 6.19 0.85
N LYS A 151 -27.27 7.26 0.07
CA LYS A 151 -26.59 7.43 -1.22
C LYS A 151 -25.08 7.39 -0.96
N MET A 152 -24.41 6.41 -1.55
CA MET A 152 -22.96 6.44 -1.72
C MET A 152 -22.65 7.66 -2.60
N ASP A 153 -21.91 8.65 -2.10
CA ASP A 153 -21.40 9.71 -2.97
C ASP A 153 -20.39 9.07 -3.93
N GLU A 154 -20.73 9.01 -5.22
CA GLU A 154 -19.91 8.44 -6.31
C GLU A 154 -18.52 9.08 -6.44
N PHE A 155 -18.26 10.20 -5.75
CA PHE A 155 -17.03 10.98 -5.88
C PHE A 155 -15.94 10.68 -4.85
N ALA A 156 -16.20 9.83 -3.85
CA ALA A 156 -15.22 9.48 -2.81
C ALA A 156 -14.10 8.51 -3.28
N GLY A 157 -14.19 8.02 -4.52
CA GLY A 157 -13.44 6.88 -5.04
C GLY A 157 -12.01 7.14 -5.55
N LEU A 158 -11.34 8.22 -5.17
CA LEU A 158 -9.94 8.41 -5.61
C LEU A 158 -8.91 8.80 -4.55
N CYS A 159 -9.28 9.29 -3.37
CA CYS A 159 -8.30 9.66 -2.31
C CYS A 159 -8.88 9.70 -0.89
N SER A 160 -10.07 9.15 -0.64
CA SER A 160 -10.64 9.10 0.71
C SER A 160 -11.07 7.68 1.04
N SER A 161 -10.36 7.09 1.98
CA SER A 161 -10.66 5.88 2.74
C SER A 161 -11.97 6.05 3.52
N TYR A 162 -13.09 6.07 2.80
CA TYR A 162 -14.41 6.21 3.41
C TYR A 162 -15.01 4.83 3.61
N SER A 163 -14.99 4.35 4.86
CA SER A 163 -15.75 3.18 5.29
C SER A 163 -17.23 3.36 4.93
N ALA A 164 -17.86 2.34 4.35
CA ALA A 164 -19.27 2.34 3.95
C ALA A 164 -20.27 2.45 5.12
N VAL A 165 -19.78 2.52 6.36
CA VAL A 165 -20.58 2.76 7.56
C VAL A 165 -20.48 4.24 7.92
N THR A 166 -21.58 4.98 7.71
CA THR A 166 -21.61 6.42 8.01
C THR A 166 -21.33 6.73 9.48
N GLY A 167 -20.80 7.93 9.74
CA GLY A 167 -20.15 8.30 11.00
C GLY A 167 -20.92 7.98 12.30
N ASN A 168 -22.26 7.94 12.27
CA ASN A 168 -23.03 7.56 13.45
C ASN A 168 -22.97 6.05 13.76
N ASN A 169 -23.06 5.18 12.75
CA ASN A 169 -22.97 3.73 12.96
C ASN A 169 -21.52 3.28 13.19
N ALA A 170 -20.55 3.95 12.57
CA ALA A 170 -19.13 3.73 12.85
C ALA A 170 -18.82 4.05 14.33
N LYS A 171 -19.34 5.17 14.85
CA LYS A 171 -19.21 5.52 16.26
C LYS A 171 -19.90 4.51 17.20
N LYS A 172 -21.12 4.06 16.88
CA LYS A 172 -21.80 3.01 17.68
C LYS A 172 -20.97 1.71 17.74
N TYR A 173 -20.34 1.32 16.62
CA TYR A 173 -19.46 0.16 16.57
C TYR A 173 -18.20 0.35 17.42
N VAL A 174 -17.54 1.50 17.33
CA VAL A 174 -16.39 1.89 18.17
C VAL A 174 -16.76 1.81 19.66
N ASP A 175 -17.89 2.40 20.06
CA ASP A 175 -18.35 2.37 21.46
C ASP A 175 -18.66 0.94 21.94
N ALA A 176 -19.20 0.09 21.06
CA ALA A 176 -19.49 -1.31 21.39
C ALA A 176 -18.22 -2.15 21.50
N MET A 177 -17.24 -1.96 20.59
CA MET A 177 -15.94 -2.62 20.67
C MET A 177 -15.12 -2.17 21.89
N LYS A 178 -15.20 -0.89 22.25
CA LYS A 178 -14.63 -0.39 23.51
C LYS A 178 -15.20 -1.15 24.71
N LYS A 179 -16.52 -1.35 24.77
CA LYS A 179 -17.15 -2.16 25.82
C LYS A 179 -16.70 -3.62 25.77
N ALA A 180 -16.62 -4.22 24.59
CA ALA A 180 -16.18 -5.61 24.42
C ALA A 180 -14.77 -5.81 25.00
N THR A 181 -13.83 -4.90 24.76
CA THR A 181 -12.46 -5.00 25.32
C THR A 181 -12.41 -4.89 26.85
N LEU A 182 -13.35 -4.18 27.49
CA LEU A 182 -13.48 -4.15 28.95
C LEU A 182 -13.95 -5.50 29.52
N PHE A 183 -14.83 -6.19 28.81
CA PHE A 183 -15.33 -7.53 29.19
C PHE A 183 -14.39 -8.67 28.78
N LEU A 184 -13.50 -8.42 27.81
CA LEU A 184 -12.52 -9.37 27.28
C LEU A 184 -11.08 -8.83 27.43
N PRO A 185 -10.62 -8.55 28.67
CA PRO A 185 -9.35 -7.84 28.88
C PRO A 185 -8.11 -8.62 28.42
N ASN A 186 -8.19 -9.94 28.30
CA ASN A 186 -7.08 -10.80 27.85
C ASN A 186 -7.20 -11.23 26.39
N ASP A 187 -8.21 -10.74 25.67
CA ASP A 187 -8.40 -11.04 24.25
C ASP A 187 -7.61 -10.01 23.43
N ALA A 188 -6.62 -10.48 22.65
CA ALA A 188 -5.82 -9.62 21.79
C ALA A 188 -6.61 -9.20 20.54
N ASP A 189 -7.38 -10.11 19.95
CA ASP A 189 -8.17 -9.84 18.74
C ASP A 189 -9.30 -8.84 19.02
N ALA A 190 -9.93 -8.90 20.20
CA ALA A 190 -10.91 -7.89 20.62
C ALA A 190 -10.30 -6.48 20.63
N LYS A 191 -9.07 -6.34 21.13
CA LYS A 191 -8.33 -5.06 21.15
C LYS A 191 -7.92 -4.66 19.73
N THR A 192 -7.41 -5.58 18.93
CA THR A 192 -7.06 -5.34 17.52
C THR A 192 -8.27 -4.86 16.72
N LEU A 193 -9.42 -5.50 16.87
CA LEU A 193 -10.66 -5.11 16.17
C LEU A 193 -11.23 -3.79 16.69
N TYR A 194 -11.03 -3.46 17.98
CA TYR A 194 -11.35 -2.14 18.50
C TYR A 194 -10.45 -1.06 17.90
N ALA A 195 -9.14 -1.32 17.79
CA ALA A 195 -8.22 -0.43 17.10
C ALA A 195 -8.60 -0.26 15.62
N ALA A 196 -8.95 -1.34 14.91
CA ALA A 196 -9.44 -1.27 13.54
C ALA A 196 -10.71 -0.40 13.42
N ALA A 197 -11.63 -0.48 14.38
CA ALA A 197 -12.81 0.39 14.41
C ALA A 197 -12.44 1.88 14.59
N LEU A 198 -11.44 2.17 15.41
CA LEU A 198 -10.92 3.54 15.58
C LEU A 198 -10.21 4.03 14.31
N PHE A 199 -9.54 3.14 13.57
CA PHE A 199 -8.97 3.42 12.25
C PHE A 199 -10.04 3.86 11.25
N ASP A 200 -11.10 3.06 11.12
CA ASP A 200 -12.24 3.38 10.25
C ASP A 200 -12.85 4.75 10.61
N LEU A 201 -12.99 5.05 11.90
CA LEU A 201 -13.55 6.32 12.38
C LEU A 201 -12.61 7.52 12.14
N ALA A 202 -11.29 7.30 12.18
CA ALA A 202 -10.29 8.33 11.96
C ALA A 202 -10.10 8.67 10.47
N GLY A 203 -10.50 7.78 9.54
CA GLY A 203 -10.32 7.98 8.10
C GLY A 203 -8.86 8.22 7.72
N TRP A 204 -7.94 7.49 8.36
CA TRP A 204 -6.49 7.59 8.19
C TRP A 204 -5.83 8.94 8.58
N ASP A 205 -6.59 9.90 9.12
CA ASP A 205 -6.08 11.21 9.55
C ASP A 205 -5.45 11.19 10.95
N PHE A 206 -4.40 10.37 11.18
CA PHE A 206 -3.80 10.21 12.51
C PHE A 206 -2.82 11.33 12.90
N TRP A 207 -1.92 11.70 11.99
CA TRP A 207 -0.86 12.65 12.26
C TRP A 207 -0.96 13.86 11.35
N LYS A 208 -0.93 15.05 11.95
CA LYS A 208 -0.74 16.30 11.21
C LYS A 208 0.72 16.40 10.74
N GLN A 209 0.97 17.23 9.72
CA GLN A 209 2.32 17.44 9.17
C GLN A 209 3.36 17.87 10.20
N ASP A 210 2.93 18.56 11.26
CA ASP A 210 3.78 18.99 12.38
C ASP A 210 3.99 17.90 13.46
N GLY A 211 3.47 16.69 13.23
CA GLY A 211 3.58 15.56 14.13
C GLY A 211 2.56 15.57 15.28
N ARG A 212 1.58 16.48 15.29
CA ARG A 212 0.50 16.43 16.29
C ARG A 212 -0.48 15.28 15.99
N PRO A 213 -0.85 14.48 17.00
CA PRO A 213 -1.85 13.43 16.84
C PRO A 213 -3.27 14.00 16.77
N ASN A 214 -4.16 13.31 16.05
CA ASN A 214 -5.60 13.54 16.16
C ASN A 214 -6.15 13.01 17.51
N PRO A 215 -7.40 13.33 17.89
CA PRO A 215 -7.97 12.89 19.17
C PRO A 215 -8.04 11.36 19.39
N LEU A 216 -8.11 10.57 18.31
CA LEU A 216 -8.22 9.11 18.38
C LEU A 216 -6.85 8.41 18.40
N THR A 217 -5.80 9.06 17.91
CA THR A 217 -4.48 8.44 17.63
C THR A 217 -3.87 7.83 18.88
N LEU A 218 -3.86 8.57 19.99
CA LEU A 218 -3.24 8.10 21.23
C LEU A 218 -4.03 6.94 21.86
N GLU A 219 -5.36 6.96 21.76
CA GLU A 219 -6.20 5.84 22.21
C GLU A 219 -5.94 4.60 21.36
N THR A 220 -5.90 4.74 20.04
CA THR A 220 -5.61 3.63 19.12
C THR A 220 -4.23 3.01 19.39
N ILE A 221 -3.19 3.84 19.58
CA ILE A 221 -1.84 3.37 19.93
C ILE A 221 -1.86 2.59 21.25
N GLN A 222 -2.52 3.11 22.28
CA GLN A 222 -2.60 2.42 23.58
C GLN A 222 -3.31 1.07 23.49
N VAL A 223 -4.39 0.98 22.71
CA VAL A 223 -5.12 -0.28 22.49
C VAL A 223 -4.25 -1.29 21.74
N LEU A 224 -3.51 -0.86 20.71
CA LEU A 224 -2.60 -1.71 19.95
C LEU A 224 -1.42 -2.18 20.79
N GLU A 225 -0.80 -1.31 21.58
CA GLU A 225 0.27 -1.69 22.51
C GLU A 225 -0.22 -2.71 23.54
N ALA A 226 -1.46 -2.58 24.01
CA ALA A 226 -2.08 -3.56 24.90
C ALA A 226 -2.39 -4.90 24.19
N ALA A 227 -2.79 -4.88 22.91
CA ALA A 227 -2.98 -6.07 22.10
C ALA A 227 -1.66 -6.83 21.89
N ILE A 228 -0.61 -6.11 21.48
CA ILE A 228 0.74 -6.65 21.24
C ILE A 228 1.37 -7.18 22.53
N LYS A 229 1.12 -6.52 23.67
CA LYS A 229 1.58 -7.04 24.96
C LYS A 229 0.93 -8.38 25.32
N GLN A 230 -0.32 -8.58 24.95
CA GLN A 230 -1.08 -9.81 25.21
C GLN A 230 -0.69 -10.94 24.24
N ASP A 231 -0.51 -10.59 22.98
CA ASP A 231 -0.09 -11.48 21.90
C ASP A 231 0.85 -10.71 20.97
N ALA A 232 2.15 -10.92 21.16
CA ALA A 232 3.18 -10.22 20.40
C ALA A 232 3.16 -10.60 18.90
N GLU A 233 2.61 -11.76 18.56
CA GLU A 233 2.56 -12.31 17.21
C GLU A 233 1.22 -12.04 16.51
N ASN A 234 0.31 -11.28 17.14
CA ASN A 234 -0.97 -10.92 16.54
C ASN A 234 -0.75 -10.11 15.23
N PRO A 235 -1.09 -10.66 14.04
CA PRO A 235 -0.75 -10.02 12.78
C PRO A 235 -1.50 -8.71 12.58
N GLY A 236 -2.79 -8.65 12.96
CA GLY A 236 -3.58 -7.42 12.87
C GLY A 236 -3.07 -6.31 13.78
N ALA A 237 -2.67 -6.63 15.02
CA ALA A 237 -2.15 -5.62 15.94
C ALA A 237 -0.81 -5.04 15.46
N ASN A 238 0.12 -5.91 15.03
CA ASN A 238 1.40 -5.45 14.49
C ASN A 238 1.20 -4.63 13.21
N HIS A 239 0.30 -5.07 12.32
CA HIS A 239 -0.03 -4.39 11.07
C HIS A 239 -0.55 -2.97 11.33
N LEU A 240 -1.62 -2.83 12.11
CA LEU A 240 -2.19 -1.51 12.41
C LEU A 240 -1.23 -0.63 13.21
N TYR A 241 -0.36 -1.22 14.05
CA TYR A 241 0.67 -0.44 14.73
C TYR A 241 1.73 0.12 13.78
N VAL A 242 2.08 -0.60 12.72
CA VAL A 242 2.97 -0.07 11.67
C VAL A 242 2.31 1.13 10.98
N HIS A 243 1.08 0.98 10.50
CA HIS A 243 0.36 2.06 9.82
C HIS A 243 0.21 3.32 10.68
N ILE A 244 -0.25 3.19 11.92
CA ILE A 244 -0.41 4.38 12.77
C ILE A 244 0.94 5.02 13.11
N MET A 245 2.06 4.31 13.01
CA MET A 245 3.37 4.85 13.39
C MET A 245 4.19 5.37 12.20
N GLU A 246 3.87 5.02 10.96
CA GLU A 246 4.69 5.35 9.77
C GLU A 246 4.83 6.85 9.52
N SER A 247 3.77 7.62 9.82
CA SER A 247 3.75 9.09 9.75
C SER A 247 3.97 9.76 11.12
N SER A 248 4.30 8.99 12.16
CA SER A 248 4.54 9.51 13.51
C SER A 248 5.92 10.15 13.64
N PRO A 249 6.09 11.22 14.45
CA PRO A 249 7.41 11.69 14.86
C PRO A 249 8.23 10.65 15.65
N ASN A 250 7.63 9.51 16.04
CA ASN A 250 8.28 8.42 16.77
C ASN A 250 8.22 7.07 16.03
N ALA A 251 8.25 7.06 14.69
CA ALA A 251 8.16 5.84 13.86
C ALA A 251 9.09 4.69 14.31
N LYS A 252 10.27 5.01 14.88
CA LYS A 252 11.22 4.01 15.41
C LYS A 252 10.62 3.05 16.43
N LYS A 253 9.59 3.45 17.18
CA LYS A 253 8.89 2.55 18.13
C LYS A 253 8.26 1.34 17.45
N ALA A 254 7.87 1.44 16.18
CA ALA A 254 7.27 0.35 15.43
C ALA A 254 8.30 -0.56 14.73
N LEU A 255 9.61 -0.31 14.87
CA LEU A 255 10.65 -1.08 14.16
C LEU A 255 10.57 -2.58 14.48
N THR A 256 10.44 -2.97 15.74
CA THR A 256 10.31 -4.38 16.13
C THR A 256 9.04 -5.02 15.58
N ASN A 257 7.95 -4.26 15.44
CA ASN A 257 6.68 -4.76 14.91
C ASN A 257 6.76 -4.94 13.39
N ALA A 258 7.39 -3.99 12.69
CA ALA A 258 7.72 -4.11 11.27
C ALA A 258 8.61 -5.33 11.00
N GLU A 259 9.68 -5.52 11.78
CA GLU A 259 10.56 -6.70 11.62
C GLU A 259 9.80 -8.01 11.86
N ARG A 260 8.90 -8.05 12.85
CA ARG A 260 8.08 -9.22 13.13
C ARG A 260 7.11 -9.53 11.98
N LEU A 261 6.39 -8.53 11.46
CA LEU A 261 5.42 -8.71 10.37
C LEU A 261 6.01 -9.41 9.14
N SER A 262 7.29 -9.12 8.83
CA SER A 262 7.99 -9.74 7.70
C SER A 262 8.03 -11.28 7.74
N GLN A 263 7.77 -11.88 8.90
CA GLN A 263 7.83 -13.33 9.13
C GLN A 263 6.49 -13.93 9.57
N LEU A 264 5.54 -13.13 10.08
CA LEU A 264 4.30 -13.65 10.69
C LEU A 264 3.37 -14.32 9.69
N VAL A 265 3.21 -13.74 8.50
CA VAL A 265 2.24 -14.20 7.49
C VAL A 265 2.94 -14.23 6.12
N PRO A 266 3.85 -15.20 5.88
CA PRO A 266 4.72 -15.20 4.71
C PRO A 266 3.98 -15.36 3.37
N GLY A 267 2.72 -15.81 3.39
CA GLY A 267 1.84 -15.90 2.23
C GLY A 267 1.02 -14.65 1.95
N SER A 268 1.07 -13.63 2.79
CA SER A 268 0.42 -12.33 2.54
C SER A 268 1.42 -11.39 1.87
N GLU A 269 1.11 -10.93 0.67
CA GLU A 269 1.92 -9.90 0.01
C GLU A 269 1.89 -8.61 0.82
N HIS A 270 0.70 -8.13 1.21
CA HIS A 270 0.57 -6.87 1.91
C HIS A 270 1.33 -6.87 3.25
N LEU A 271 1.19 -7.91 4.08
CA LEU A 271 1.92 -7.96 5.35
C LEU A 271 3.43 -8.14 5.17
N ALA A 272 3.89 -8.76 4.07
CA ALA A 272 5.31 -8.81 3.71
C ALA A 272 5.84 -7.45 3.23
N HIS A 273 4.98 -6.61 2.64
CA HIS A 273 5.26 -5.25 2.22
C HIS A 273 5.32 -4.26 3.39
N MET A 274 4.36 -4.33 4.30
CA MET A 274 4.18 -3.39 5.43
C MET A 274 5.45 -2.96 6.19
N PRO A 275 6.43 -3.84 6.46
CA PRO A 275 7.67 -3.42 7.11
C PRO A 275 8.40 -2.28 6.38
N CYS A 276 8.25 -2.17 5.05
CA CYS A 276 8.90 -1.15 4.24
C CYS A 276 8.51 0.27 4.64
N HIS A 277 7.31 0.50 5.17
CA HIS A 277 6.83 1.82 5.59
C HIS A 277 7.72 2.38 6.73
N ILE A 278 7.98 1.58 7.75
CA ILE A 278 8.89 1.96 8.84
C ILE A 278 10.34 1.98 8.36
N PHE A 279 10.76 1.00 7.57
CA PHE A 279 12.14 0.96 7.06
C PHE A 279 12.48 2.19 6.22
N TYR A 280 11.58 2.58 5.31
CA TYR A 280 11.75 3.76 4.46
C TYR A 280 11.77 5.03 5.30
N THR A 281 10.83 5.19 6.23
CA THR A 281 10.81 6.34 7.15
C THR A 281 12.11 6.45 7.94
N LEU A 282 12.69 5.35 8.41
CA LEU A 282 13.95 5.40 9.17
C LEU A 282 15.21 5.57 8.31
N GLY A 283 15.11 5.54 6.98
CA GLY A 283 16.26 5.56 6.07
C GLY A 283 16.92 4.18 5.89
N LEU A 284 16.28 3.10 6.34
CA LEU A 284 16.74 1.71 6.19
C LEU A 284 16.38 1.16 4.80
N TYR A 285 16.80 1.87 3.75
CA TYR A 285 16.30 1.66 2.38
C TYR A 285 16.57 0.26 1.84
N HIS A 286 17.70 -0.38 2.18
CA HIS A 286 17.96 -1.77 1.79
C HIS A 286 16.90 -2.74 2.32
N LYS A 287 16.51 -2.61 3.60
CA LYS A 287 15.44 -3.43 4.18
C LYS A 287 14.09 -3.15 3.48
N ALA A 288 13.82 -1.89 3.16
CA ALA A 288 12.61 -1.50 2.42
C ALA A 288 12.59 -2.12 1.00
N SER A 289 13.70 -2.08 0.27
CA SER A 289 13.83 -2.72 -1.05
C SER A 289 13.59 -4.23 -0.97
N LEU A 290 14.19 -4.92 0.02
CA LEU A 290 14.02 -6.37 0.19
C LEU A 290 12.57 -6.76 0.53
N ALA A 291 11.90 -6.00 1.40
CA ALA A 291 10.49 -6.22 1.72
C ALA A 291 9.61 -6.17 0.47
N ASN A 292 9.83 -5.16 -0.38
CA ASN A 292 9.07 -4.99 -1.63
C ASN A 292 9.40 -6.05 -2.68
N ILE A 293 10.68 -6.44 -2.83
CA ILE A 293 11.08 -7.55 -3.72
C ILE A 293 10.34 -8.84 -3.30
N ASN A 294 10.30 -9.11 -1.99
CA ASN A 294 9.61 -10.28 -1.45
C ASN A 294 8.09 -10.19 -1.67
N ALA A 295 7.47 -9.04 -1.38
CA ALA A 295 6.04 -8.80 -1.60
C ALA A 295 5.64 -9.00 -3.08
N ILE A 296 6.41 -8.44 -4.02
CA ILE A 296 6.19 -8.64 -5.47
C ILE A 296 6.27 -10.13 -5.84
N LYS A 297 7.21 -10.88 -5.25
CA LYS A 297 7.32 -12.33 -5.47
C LYS A 297 6.10 -13.08 -4.93
N ILE A 298 5.70 -12.81 -3.68
CA ILE A 298 4.54 -13.45 -3.03
C ILE A 298 3.27 -13.20 -3.86
N TYR A 299 3.04 -11.98 -4.32
CA TYR A 299 1.88 -11.69 -5.17
C TYR A 299 1.90 -12.46 -6.49
N LYS A 300 3.07 -12.59 -7.15
CA LYS A 300 3.17 -13.36 -8.39
C LYS A 300 2.74 -14.82 -8.17
N GLU A 301 3.20 -15.45 -7.08
CA GLU A 301 2.81 -16.82 -6.70
C GLU A 301 1.32 -16.93 -6.37
N TYR A 302 0.80 -15.97 -5.58
CA TYR A 302 -0.62 -15.90 -5.24
C TYR A 302 -1.50 -15.74 -6.49
N ALA A 303 -1.20 -14.77 -7.36
CA ALA A 303 -1.96 -14.49 -8.58
C ALA A 303 -1.98 -15.68 -9.55
N GLU A 304 -0.89 -16.43 -9.67
CA GLU A 304 -0.85 -17.67 -10.45
C GLU A 304 -1.78 -18.74 -9.86
N ASN A 305 -1.83 -18.87 -8.53
CA ASN A 305 -2.72 -19.80 -7.86
C ASN A 305 -4.19 -19.40 -8.00
N CYS A 306 -4.50 -18.09 -7.99
CA CYS A 306 -5.84 -17.57 -8.23
C CYS A 306 -6.33 -17.92 -9.64
N LYS A 307 -5.49 -17.67 -10.65
CA LYS A 307 -5.80 -17.96 -12.06
C LYS A 307 -6.06 -19.43 -12.32
N LYS A 308 -5.28 -20.33 -11.69
CA LYS A 308 -5.52 -21.79 -11.75
C LYS A 308 -6.89 -22.20 -11.23
N GLN A 309 -7.47 -21.41 -10.33
CA GLN A 309 -8.81 -21.64 -9.75
C GLN A 309 -9.93 -20.95 -10.54
N GLY A 310 -9.61 -20.20 -11.59
CA GLY A 310 -10.59 -19.51 -12.42
C GLY A 310 -11.11 -18.20 -11.82
N PHE A 311 -10.35 -17.57 -10.91
CA PHE A 311 -10.64 -16.21 -10.43
C PHE A 311 -9.45 -15.28 -10.61
N GLU A 312 -9.75 -14.00 -10.82
CA GLU A 312 -8.71 -12.94 -10.85
C GLU A 312 -8.52 -12.39 -9.43
N PRO A 313 -7.27 -12.20 -8.97
CA PRO A 313 -7.01 -11.62 -7.66
C PRO A 313 -7.51 -10.18 -7.59
N GLU A 314 -8.17 -9.81 -6.48
CA GLU A 314 -8.78 -8.48 -6.27
C GLU A 314 -7.74 -7.36 -6.07
N ILE A 315 -6.45 -7.68 -5.97
CA ILE A 315 -5.40 -6.79 -5.44
C ILE A 315 -4.50 -6.22 -6.53
N GLN A 316 -5.07 -5.58 -7.54
CA GLN A 316 -4.24 -4.94 -8.55
C GLN A 316 -3.61 -3.63 -8.02
N TYR A 317 -4.24 -2.95 -7.05
CA TYR A 317 -3.73 -1.70 -6.48
C TYR A 317 -2.50 -1.89 -5.57
N LEU A 318 -2.56 -2.78 -4.56
CA LEU A 318 -1.42 -2.99 -3.63
C LEU A 318 -0.19 -3.55 -4.37
N TYR A 319 -0.42 -4.39 -5.38
CA TYR A 319 0.69 -4.89 -6.20
C TYR A 319 1.48 -3.77 -6.88
N TYR A 320 0.83 -2.72 -7.40
CA TYR A 320 1.54 -1.57 -7.97
C TYR A 320 2.20 -0.70 -6.91
N HIS A 321 1.61 -0.63 -5.71
CA HIS A 321 2.17 0.08 -4.58
C HIS A 321 3.53 -0.52 -4.16
N ASN A 322 3.70 -1.84 -4.22
CA ASN A 322 5.02 -2.46 -4.02
C ASN A 322 6.07 -2.04 -5.05
N TYR A 323 5.66 -1.83 -6.31
CA TYR A 323 6.59 -1.29 -7.33
C TYR A 323 6.93 0.16 -7.03
N ASP A 324 5.96 1.00 -6.65
CA ASP A 324 6.22 2.43 -6.36
C ASP A 324 7.21 2.55 -5.19
N TYR A 325 7.02 1.73 -4.14
CA TYR A 325 7.96 1.66 -3.03
C TYR A 325 9.31 1.07 -3.40
N LEU A 326 9.36 0.00 -4.20
CA LEU A 326 10.64 -0.55 -4.64
C LEU A 326 11.42 0.47 -5.45
N VAL A 327 10.77 1.21 -6.35
CA VAL A 327 11.38 2.34 -7.08
C VAL A 327 11.90 3.37 -6.08
N ALA A 328 11.06 3.84 -5.16
CA ALA A 328 11.45 4.86 -4.19
C ALA A 328 12.61 4.41 -3.29
N ALA A 329 12.53 3.21 -2.69
CA ALA A 329 13.52 2.67 -1.78
C ALA A 329 14.85 2.39 -2.50
N SER A 330 14.82 1.68 -3.64
CA SER A 330 16.04 1.39 -4.40
C SER A 330 16.74 2.65 -4.92
N SER A 331 15.98 3.70 -5.25
CA SER A 331 16.54 4.99 -5.63
C SER A 331 17.31 5.66 -4.49
N MET A 332 16.82 5.49 -3.26
CA MET A 332 17.39 6.07 -2.05
C MET A 332 18.51 5.20 -1.46
N GLU A 333 18.47 3.89 -1.68
CA GLU A 333 19.55 2.93 -1.41
C GLU A 333 20.75 3.14 -2.36
N GLY A 334 20.56 3.85 -3.48
CA GLY A 334 21.59 4.01 -4.50
C GLY A 334 21.77 2.74 -5.33
N ARG A 335 20.69 1.99 -5.60
CA ARG A 335 20.67 0.81 -6.47
C ARG A 335 20.14 1.19 -7.85
N GLU A 336 20.95 1.91 -8.62
CA GLU A 336 20.61 2.43 -9.94
C GLU A 336 19.94 1.39 -10.81
N LYS A 337 20.58 0.22 -10.99
CA LYS A 337 20.10 -0.80 -11.91
C LYS A 337 18.71 -1.31 -11.52
N LEU A 338 18.56 -1.69 -10.25
CA LEU A 338 17.29 -2.19 -9.72
C LEU A 338 16.19 -1.15 -9.86
N SER A 339 16.51 0.12 -9.58
CA SER A 339 15.54 1.21 -9.59
C SER A 339 15.01 1.50 -10.99
N ILE A 340 15.90 1.59 -11.99
CA ILE A 340 15.51 1.81 -13.40
C ILE A 340 14.76 0.59 -13.95
N GLU A 341 15.25 -0.63 -13.72
CA GLU A 341 14.59 -1.85 -14.21
C GLU A 341 13.17 -2.01 -13.62
N THR A 342 13.01 -1.71 -12.33
CA THR A 342 11.69 -1.74 -11.65
C THR A 342 10.75 -0.68 -12.22
N ALA A 343 11.23 0.54 -12.43
CA ALA A 343 10.42 1.62 -13.01
C ALA A 343 9.97 1.30 -14.44
N ASP A 344 10.84 0.69 -15.25
CA ASP A 344 10.49 0.25 -16.61
C ASP A 344 9.49 -0.93 -16.60
N GLU A 345 9.64 -1.88 -15.67
CA GLU A 345 8.68 -2.97 -15.48
C GLU A 345 7.31 -2.42 -15.05
N GLN A 346 7.27 -1.49 -14.09
CA GLN A 346 6.05 -0.84 -13.62
C GLN A 346 5.37 -0.07 -14.76
N ALA A 347 6.12 0.74 -15.51
CA ALA A 347 5.62 1.49 -16.65
C ALA A 347 4.92 0.57 -17.66
N LYS A 348 5.54 -0.55 -18.05
CA LYS A 348 4.93 -1.51 -19.00
C LYS A 348 3.62 -2.09 -18.49
N LYS A 349 3.51 -2.40 -17.19
CA LYS A 349 2.29 -3.01 -16.62
C LYS A 349 1.15 -2.00 -16.45
N ILE A 350 1.45 -0.74 -16.15
CA ILE A 350 0.43 0.26 -15.84
C ILE A 350 -0.19 0.89 -17.11
N VAL A 351 0.43 0.81 -18.29
CA VAL A 351 -0.09 1.43 -19.54
C VAL A 351 -1.58 1.12 -19.81
N PRO A 352 -2.05 -0.15 -19.80
CA PRO A 352 -3.46 -0.46 -20.07
C PRO A 352 -4.43 0.15 -19.03
N TRP A 353 -3.93 0.46 -17.84
CA TRP A 353 -4.68 1.09 -16.77
C TRP A 353 -4.73 2.60 -16.91
N VAL A 354 -3.60 3.21 -17.28
CA VAL A 354 -3.51 4.65 -17.56
C VAL A 354 -4.44 5.04 -18.72
N GLU A 355 -4.59 4.18 -19.73
CA GLU A 355 -5.53 4.39 -20.85
C GLU A 355 -7.00 4.48 -20.38
N LYS A 356 -7.36 3.75 -19.31
CA LYS A 356 -8.71 3.74 -18.74
C LYS A 356 -8.90 4.75 -17.62
N ASN A 357 -7.84 5.05 -16.88
CA ASN A 357 -7.80 5.96 -15.76
C ASN A 357 -6.52 6.80 -15.79
N PRO A 358 -6.55 7.99 -16.40
CA PRO A 358 -5.38 8.86 -16.50
C PRO A 358 -4.80 9.28 -15.15
N ALA A 359 -5.52 9.18 -14.03
CA ALA A 359 -4.94 9.48 -12.70
C ALA A 359 -3.75 8.58 -12.35
N LEU A 360 -3.65 7.39 -12.95
CA LEU A 360 -2.54 6.44 -12.71
C LEU A 360 -1.23 6.84 -13.41
N GLN A 361 -1.24 7.91 -14.20
CA GLN A 361 -0.06 8.33 -14.96
C GLN A 361 1.13 8.74 -14.09
N LYS A 362 0.95 9.01 -12.78
CA LYS A 362 2.07 9.24 -11.84
C LYS A 362 3.09 8.10 -11.93
N ASN A 363 2.62 6.86 -11.84
CA ASN A 363 3.47 5.66 -11.86
C ASN A 363 4.20 5.49 -13.20
N LEU A 364 3.62 5.96 -14.31
CA LEU A 364 4.29 5.97 -15.62
C LEU A 364 5.52 6.88 -15.61
N THR A 365 5.55 7.93 -14.79
CA THR A 365 6.65 8.92 -14.78
C THR A 365 7.89 8.46 -14.04
N ASN A 366 7.79 7.40 -13.23
CA ASN A 366 8.90 6.82 -12.48
C ASN A 366 10.08 6.47 -13.40
N GLN A 367 9.82 5.99 -14.63
CA GLN A 367 10.85 5.68 -15.63
C GLN A 367 11.70 6.90 -16.04
N TYR A 368 11.12 8.10 -16.00
CA TYR A 368 11.84 9.35 -16.27
C TYR A 368 12.60 9.81 -15.03
N LEU A 369 11.93 9.84 -13.87
CA LEU A 369 12.48 10.33 -12.62
C LEU A 369 13.70 9.51 -12.16
N MET A 370 13.69 8.19 -12.35
CA MET A 370 14.85 7.33 -12.02
C MET A 370 16.05 7.63 -12.90
N ARG A 371 15.82 7.81 -14.20
CA ARG A 371 16.89 8.20 -15.12
C ARG A 371 17.44 9.59 -14.82
N ILE A 372 16.60 10.53 -14.40
CA ILE A 372 17.05 11.85 -13.92
C ILE A 372 17.91 11.69 -12.67
N ARG A 373 17.45 10.88 -11.70
CA ARG A 373 18.16 10.63 -10.44
C ARG A 373 19.56 10.09 -10.64
N PHE A 374 19.74 9.21 -11.62
CA PHE A 374 20.99 8.51 -11.91
C PHE A 374 21.75 9.05 -13.12
N GLY A 375 21.37 10.24 -13.61
CA GLY A 375 22.12 10.93 -14.65
C GLY A 375 22.15 10.29 -16.03
N LYS A 376 21.08 9.57 -16.40
CA LYS A 376 20.95 8.92 -17.72
C LYS A 376 20.44 9.86 -18.80
N TRP A 377 21.15 10.99 -18.99
CA TRP A 377 20.72 12.09 -19.85
C TRP A 377 20.50 11.68 -21.31
N GLN A 378 21.43 10.89 -21.87
CA GLN A 378 21.32 10.45 -23.25
C GLN A 378 20.17 9.45 -23.46
N GLU A 379 19.91 8.59 -22.48
CA GLU A 379 18.74 7.70 -22.52
C GLU A 379 17.44 8.50 -22.50
N LEU A 380 17.34 9.51 -21.62
CA LEU A 380 16.17 10.38 -21.51
C LEU A 380 15.87 11.10 -22.83
N LEU A 381 16.88 11.68 -23.50
CA LEU A 381 16.68 12.33 -24.81
C LEU A 381 16.12 11.38 -25.87
N ASN A 382 16.38 10.08 -25.75
CA ASN A 382 15.89 9.06 -26.68
C ASN A 382 14.51 8.50 -26.29
N MET A 383 13.96 8.87 -25.12
CA MET A 383 12.66 8.37 -24.68
C MET A 383 11.50 9.03 -25.44
N PRO A 384 10.49 8.25 -25.86
CA PRO A 384 9.37 8.78 -26.61
C PRO A 384 8.56 9.77 -25.78
N LYS A 385 8.05 10.80 -26.46
CA LYS A 385 7.08 11.73 -25.89
C LYS A 385 5.78 10.98 -25.54
N PRO A 386 5.24 11.14 -24.32
CA PRO A 386 3.97 10.48 -23.94
C PRO A 386 2.78 11.11 -24.68
N ASP A 387 1.62 10.42 -24.63
CA ASP A 387 0.35 10.96 -25.14
C ASP A 387 0.06 12.32 -24.48
N THR A 388 -0.30 13.31 -25.29
CA THR A 388 -0.56 14.68 -24.82
C THR A 388 -1.77 14.80 -23.90
N LYS A 389 -2.66 13.79 -23.87
CA LYS A 389 -3.77 13.68 -22.91
C LYS A 389 -3.28 13.41 -21.48
N LEU A 390 -2.08 12.82 -21.32
CA LEU A 390 -1.47 12.54 -20.03
C LEU A 390 -0.71 13.78 -19.53
N GLN A 391 -1.48 14.78 -19.08
CA GLN A 391 -0.97 16.11 -18.69
C GLN A 391 0.26 16.06 -17.76
N TYR A 392 0.20 15.25 -16.70
CA TYR A 392 1.29 15.13 -15.73
C TYR A 392 2.49 14.39 -16.32
N ALA A 393 2.26 13.27 -17.02
CA ALA A 393 3.35 12.53 -17.67
C ALA A 393 4.07 13.38 -18.72
N LEU A 394 3.33 14.17 -19.49
CA LEU A 394 3.88 15.13 -20.44
C LEU A 394 4.71 16.21 -19.74
N GLY A 395 4.23 16.74 -18.61
CA GLY A 395 4.98 17.71 -17.80
C GLY A 395 6.30 17.14 -17.27
N ILE A 396 6.28 15.94 -16.69
CA ILE A 396 7.50 15.26 -16.22
C ILE A 396 8.43 14.90 -17.38
N TRP A 397 7.89 14.54 -18.56
CA TRP A 397 8.71 14.34 -19.75
C TRP A 397 9.43 15.63 -20.17
N TYR A 398 8.74 16.78 -20.20
CA TYR A 398 9.39 18.07 -20.49
C TYR A 398 10.45 18.43 -19.44
N PHE A 399 10.20 18.16 -18.17
CA PHE A 399 11.19 18.29 -17.11
C PHE A 399 12.43 17.43 -17.40
N ALA A 400 12.24 16.14 -17.73
CA ALA A 400 13.31 15.21 -18.04
C ALA A 400 14.15 15.64 -19.27
N GLN A 401 13.49 16.06 -20.34
CA GLN A 401 14.15 16.58 -21.54
C GLN A 401 14.93 17.87 -21.24
N GLY A 402 14.34 18.79 -20.47
CA GLY A 402 14.99 20.05 -20.09
C GLY A 402 16.23 19.85 -19.24
N VAL A 403 16.18 18.98 -18.23
CA VAL A 403 17.36 18.62 -17.41
C VAL A 403 18.43 17.97 -18.29
N SER A 404 18.05 17.03 -19.16
CA SER A 404 18.99 16.32 -20.03
C SER A 404 19.66 17.25 -21.04
N ALA A 405 18.88 18.16 -21.66
CA ALA A 405 19.40 19.17 -22.58
C ALA A 405 20.41 20.09 -21.88
N LEU A 406 20.06 20.58 -20.68
CA LEU A 406 20.98 21.40 -19.88
C LEU A 406 22.29 20.66 -19.56
N LYS A 407 22.18 19.39 -19.15
CA LYS A 407 23.33 18.54 -18.79
C LYS A 407 24.23 18.18 -19.96
N LEU A 408 23.68 18.20 -21.17
CA LEU A 408 24.41 17.98 -22.41
C LEU A 408 24.79 19.31 -23.11
N ASN A 409 24.78 20.42 -22.37
CA ASN A 409 25.16 21.77 -22.82
C ASN A 409 24.27 22.38 -23.93
N HIS A 410 23.03 21.89 -24.07
CA HIS A 410 22.00 22.42 -24.96
C HIS A 410 21.07 23.38 -24.18
N SER A 411 21.63 24.52 -23.75
CA SER A 411 20.94 25.48 -22.87
C SER A 411 19.70 26.15 -23.49
N PRO A 412 19.68 26.53 -24.79
CA PRO A 412 18.46 27.03 -25.43
C PRO A 412 17.30 26.03 -25.37
N GLU A 413 17.57 24.77 -25.68
CA GLU A 413 16.61 23.67 -25.68
C GLU A 413 16.06 23.41 -24.25
N ALA A 414 16.93 23.50 -23.23
CA ALA A 414 16.49 23.41 -21.84
C ALA A 414 15.44 24.47 -21.48
N LYS A 415 15.62 25.72 -21.96
CA LYS A 415 14.65 26.81 -21.76
C LYS A 415 13.36 26.59 -22.55
N GLU A 416 13.44 26.01 -23.75
CA GLU A 416 12.24 25.64 -24.53
C GLU A 416 11.40 24.60 -23.79
N HIS A 417 12.03 23.59 -23.21
CA HIS A 417 11.35 22.58 -22.39
C HIS A 417 10.77 23.15 -21.10
N LEU A 418 11.50 24.04 -20.41
CA LEU A 418 10.96 24.76 -19.24
C LEU A 418 9.71 25.58 -19.62
N ASN A 419 9.75 26.29 -20.75
CA ASN A 419 8.61 27.05 -21.25
C ASN A 419 7.42 26.13 -21.59
N ALA A 420 7.67 24.95 -22.15
CA ALA A 420 6.63 23.97 -22.44
C ALA A 420 6.00 23.40 -21.16
N LEU A 421 6.80 23.10 -20.13
CA LEU A 421 6.31 22.73 -18.80
C LEU A 421 5.44 23.85 -18.20
N ASN A 422 5.89 25.10 -18.28
CA ASN A 422 5.12 26.25 -17.77
C ASN A 422 3.78 26.42 -18.45
N LYS A 423 3.70 26.16 -19.76
CA LYS A 423 2.43 26.18 -20.48
C LYS A 423 1.45 25.14 -19.94
N ILE A 424 1.91 23.95 -19.57
CA ILE A 424 1.05 22.92 -18.97
C ILE A 424 0.55 23.38 -17.60
N ILE A 425 1.43 23.95 -16.77
CA ILE A 425 1.07 24.49 -15.46
C ILE A 425 0.03 25.62 -15.61
N GLN A 426 0.23 26.53 -16.55
CA GLN A 426 -0.67 27.67 -16.81
C GLN A 426 -2.04 27.26 -17.38
N GLN A 427 -2.13 26.11 -18.05
CA GLN A 427 -3.42 25.56 -18.49
C GLN A 427 -4.31 25.12 -17.31
N GLY A 428 -3.73 24.94 -16.12
CA GLY A 428 -4.44 24.56 -14.91
C GLY A 428 -4.68 23.05 -14.78
N ALA A 429 -5.25 22.67 -13.66
CA ALA A 429 -5.52 21.27 -13.33
C ALA A 429 -6.52 20.63 -14.30
N ASN A 430 -6.20 19.43 -14.78
CA ASN A 430 -7.17 18.55 -15.43
C ASN A 430 -7.81 17.60 -14.38
N PRO A 431 -9.11 17.75 -14.03
CA PRO A 431 -9.78 16.88 -13.07
C PRO A 431 -9.93 15.43 -13.52
N ALA A 432 -9.85 15.15 -14.83
CA ALA A 432 -9.87 13.79 -15.37
C ALA A 432 -8.51 13.07 -15.24
N SER A 433 -7.56 13.67 -14.52
CA SER A 433 -6.17 13.27 -14.33
C SER A 433 -5.81 13.39 -12.84
N LEU A 434 -4.64 13.90 -12.49
CA LEU A 434 -4.18 14.13 -11.12
C LEU A 434 -4.64 15.48 -10.52
N GLY A 435 -5.41 16.29 -11.25
CA GLY A 435 -5.94 17.57 -10.76
C GLY A 435 -4.86 18.52 -10.22
N GLU A 436 -5.22 19.29 -9.18
CA GLU A 436 -4.32 20.24 -8.51
C GLU A 436 -3.09 19.58 -7.90
N PHE A 437 -3.23 18.35 -7.42
CA PHE A 437 -2.11 17.57 -6.88
C PHE A 437 -1.03 17.34 -7.95
N GLY A 438 -1.43 16.97 -9.17
CA GLY A 438 -0.51 16.83 -10.30
C GLY A 438 0.19 18.15 -10.66
N ILE A 439 -0.55 19.26 -10.67
CA ILE A 439 0.02 20.59 -10.96
C ILE A 439 1.03 21.01 -9.89
N GLY A 440 0.75 20.76 -8.62
CA GLY A 440 1.69 21.02 -7.53
C GLY A 440 3.01 20.26 -7.72
N LEU A 441 2.96 18.99 -8.13
CA LEU A 441 4.16 18.22 -8.42
C LEU A 441 4.93 18.78 -9.63
N LEU A 442 4.23 19.26 -10.67
CA LEU A 442 4.87 19.94 -11.81
C LEU A 442 5.53 21.26 -11.43
N HIS A 443 5.00 21.99 -10.44
CA HIS A 443 5.67 23.17 -9.90
C HIS A 443 7.00 22.83 -9.22
N ILE A 444 7.11 21.69 -8.53
CA ILE A 444 8.41 21.23 -8.00
C ILE A 444 9.39 20.99 -9.16
N ALA A 445 8.95 20.28 -10.21
CA ALA A 445 9.77 20.03 -11.40
C ALA A 445 10.22 21.34 -12.09
N HIS A 446 9.33 22.33 -12.16
CA HIS A 446 9.63 23.67 -12.66
C HIS A 446 10.75 24.33 -11.85
N TYR A 447 10.61 24.42 -10.53
CA TYR A 447 11.60 25.07 -9.68
C TYR A 447 12.96 24.37 -9.74
N ILE A 448 12.97 23.04 -9.84
CA ILE A 448 14.23 22.31 -10.03
C ILE A 448 14.88 22.68 -11.36
N LEU A 449 14.14 22.62 -12.48
CA LEU A 449 14.73 22.89 -13.79
C LEU A 449 15.15 24.36 -13.96
N ASP A 450 14.32 25.32 -13.54
CA ASP A 450 14.71 26.73 -13.58
C ASP A 450 15.92 26.99 -12.69
N GLY A 451 15.93 26.48 -11.45
CA GLY A 451 17.07 26.61 -10.55
C GLY A 451 18.38 26.05 -11.13
N LEU A 452 18.32 24.92 -11.84
CA LEU A 452 19.48 24.37 -12.56
C LEU A 452 19.93 25.28 -13.71
N ILE A 453 19.01 25.85 -14.48
CA ILE A 453 19.30 26.82 -15.55
C ILE A 453 19.95 28.09 -14.96
N GLN A 454 19.41 28.63 -13.86
CA GLN A 454 19.94 29.82 -13.18
C GLN A 454 21.35 29.55 -12.63
N TYR A 455 21.58 28.36 -12.06
CA TYR A 455 22.90 27.95 -11.59
C TYR A 455 23.92 27.88 -12.73
N GLN A 456 23.54 27.33 -13.89
CA GLN A 456 24.41 27.23 -15.08
C GLN A 456 24.87 28.62 -15.59
N ILE A 457 24.03 29.65 -15.44
CA ILE A 457 24.38 31.03 -15.82
C ILE A 457 24.93 31.85 -14.64
N HIS A 458 25.28 31.20 -13.53
CA HIS A 458 25.85 31.80 -12.32
C HIS A 458 24.93 32.81 -11.59
N ASP A 459 23.61 32.78 -11.84
CA ASP A 459 22.62 33.51 -11.04
C ASP A 459 22.28 32.71 -9.76
N ASN A 460 23.27 32.61 -8.88
CA ASN A 460 23.17 31.82 -7.64
C ASN A 460 22.06 32.31 -6.71
N LYS A 461 21.67 33.59 -6.80
CA LYS A 461 20.58 34.14 -5.99
C LYS A 461 19.23 33.56 -6.42
N LYS A 462 18.96 33.47 -7.73
CA LYS A 462 17.74 32.83 -8.22
C LYS A 462 17.79 31.32 -8.06
N ALA A 463 18.91 30.68 -8.35
CA ALA A 463 19.07 29.24 -8.12
C ALA A 463 18.74 28.85 -6.66
N PHE A 464 19.26 29.62 -5.68
CA PHE A 464 18.92 29.42 -4.27
C PHE A 464 17.43 29.62 -4.00
N HIS A 465 16.81 30.65 -4.59
CA HIS A 465 15.38 30.90 -4.45
C HIS A 465 14.58 29.70 -4.95
N ASP A 466 14.83 29.23 -6.17
CA ASP A 466 14.05 28.16 -6.80
C ASP A 466 14.21 26.84 -6.07
N PHE A 467 15.44 26.43 -5.73
CA PHE A 467 15.65 25.22 -4.93
C PHE A 467 15.00 25.32 -3.54
N SER A 468 14.98 26.50 -2.92
CA SER A 468 14.26 26.71 -1.67
C SER A 468 12.74 26.62 -1.83
N GLN A 469 12.18 27.10 -2.94
CA GLN A 469 10.75 26.96 -3.23
C GLN A 469 10.38 25.50 -3.49
N ALA A 470 11.22 24.75 -4.20
CA ALA A 470 11.03 23.32 -4.41
C ALA A 470 10.94 22.56 -3.08
N VAL A 471 11.84 22.84 -2.13
CA VAL A 471 11.80 22.27 -0.78
C VAL A 471 10.52 22.66 -0.04
N LYS A 472 10.19 23.95 0.02
CA LYS A 472 8.99 24.44 0.71
C LYS A 472 7.73 23.80 0.17
N LEU A 473 7.59 23.73 -1.16
CA LEU A 473 6.43 23.15 -1.81
C LEU A 473 6.35 21.64 -1.53
N GLN A 474 7.47 20.92 -1.61
CA GLN A 474 7.51 19.50 -1.23
C GLN A 474 7.07 19.28 0.22
N ASP A 475 7.50 20.13 1.15
CA ASP A 475 7.11 20.04 2.57
C ASP A 475 5.60 20.30 2.80
N THR A 476 4.92 20.98 1.87
CA THR A 476 3.47 21.23 1.98
C THR A 476 2.61 20.04 1.57
N PHE A 477 3.15 19.06 0.84
CA PHE A 477 2.39 17.86 0.50
C PHE A 477 2.11 17.06 1.78
N LEU A 478 0.88 16.54 1.89
CA LEU A 478 0.55 15.60 2.95
C LEU A 478 1.48 14.39 2.88
N SER A 479 1.77 13.81 4.05
CA SER A 479 2.51 12.53 4.10
C SER A 479 1.83 11.56 3.14
N SER A 480 2.61 11.06 2.19
CA SER A 480 2.16 10.12 1.17
C SER A 480 3.12 8.95 1.17
N ASP A 481 2.61 7.84 0.69
CA ASP A 481 3.15 6.55 1.00
C ASP A 481 3.25 5.73 -0.32
N PRO A 482 4.45 5.59 -0.94
CA PRO A 482 5.68 6.34 -0.65
C PRO A 482 5.54 7.85 -0.97
N PRO A 483 6.52 8.70 -0.58
CA PRO A 483 6.44 10.14 -0.84
C PRO A 483 6.14 10.46 -2.31
N SER A 484 5.13 11.28 -2.54
CA SER A 484 4.62 11.64 -3.87
C SER A 484 5.70 12.23 -4.79
N TRP A 485 6.66 12.93 -4.20
CA TRP A 485 7.87 13.40 -4.84
C TRP A 485 9.07 12.85 -4.05
N TYR A 486 9.47 11.62 -4.35
CA TYR A 486 10.63 10.99 -3.70
C TYR A 486 11.97 11.52 -4.23
N PHE A 487 11.97 12.35 -5.30
CA PHE A 487 13.17 13.02 -5.79
C PHE A 487 13.57 14.15 -4.80
N PRO A 488 14.60 13.98 -3.98
CA PRO A 488 14.73 14.77 -2.75
C PRO A 488 15.25 16.19 -3.00
N THR A 489 14.35 17.18 -2.98
CA THR A 489 14.66 18.60 -3.18
C THR A 489 15.65 19.16 -2.15
N ARG A 490 15.58 18.68 -0.90
CA ARG A 490 16.53 19.08 0.17
C ARG A 490 17.95 18.68 -0.14
N GLN A 491 18.15 17.50 -0.73
CA GLN A 491 19.49 17.04 -1.11
C GLN A 491 20.05 17.90 -2.25
N LEU A 492 19.21 18.31 -3.20
CA LEU A 492 19.60 19.23 -4.26
C LEU A 492 19.99 20.60 -3.70
N LEU A 493 19.17 21.19 -2.81
CA LEU A 493 19.48 22.45 -2.14
C LEU A 493 20.78 22.36 -1.32
N GLY A 494 20.96 21.27 -0.56
CA GLY A 494 22.17 21.04 0.21
C GLY A 494 23.42 20.94 -0.67
N SER A 495 23.33 20.22 -1.81
CA SER A 495 24.41 20.14 -2.79
C SER A 495 24.74 21.49 -3.42
N PHE A 496 23.72 22.28 -3.77
CA PHE A 496 23.90 23.65 -4.24
C PHE A 496 24.70 24.47 -3.24
N LEU A 497 24.27 24.49 -1.98
CA LEU A 497 24.94 25.23 -0.90
C LEU A 497 26.38 24.77 -0.67
N LEU A 498 26.68 23.48 -0.84
CA LEU A 498 28.06 22.98 -0.80
C LEU A 498 28.90 23.56 -1.95
N LYS A 499 28.38 23.53 -3.18
CA LYS A 499 29.08 24.01 -4.38
C LYS A 499 29.30 25.52 -4.36
N THR A 500 28.38 26.28 -3.76
CA THR A 500 28.48 27.73 -3.63
C THR A 500 29.15 28.18 -2.31
N HIS A 501 29.68 27.25 -1.52
CA HIS A 501 30.46 27.48 -0.28
C HIS A 501 29.67 27.97 0.95
N GLN A 502 28.35 27.79 1.00
CA GLN A 502 27.54 28.04 2.20
C GLN A 502 27.45 26.78 3.08
N PHE A 503 28.60 26.32 3.58
CA PHE A 503 28.70 25.01 4.25
C PHE A 503 27.82 24.87 5.51
N GLN A 504 27.65 25.95 6.28
CA GLN A 504 26.81 25.93 7.47
C GLN A 504 25.31 25.79 7.12
N GLN A 505 24.85 26.46 6.06
CA GLN A 505 23.47 26.30 5.57
C GLN A 505 23.27 24.91 4.96
N ALA A 506 24.24 24.39 4.22
CA ALA A 506 24.20 23.03 3.69
C ALA A 506 24.02 22.00 4.82
N ARG A 507 24.81 22.15 5.90
CA ARG A 507 24.72 21.32 7.10
C ARG A 507 23.30 21.33 7.70
N GLU A 508 22.70 22.51 7.84
CA GLU A 508 21.34 22.66 8.39
C GLU A 508 20.29 21.96 7.52
N VAL A 509 20.40 22.09 6.19
CA VAL A 509 19.49 21.43 5.25
C VAL A 509 19.55 19.90 5.36
N PHE A 510 20.76 19.33 5.40
CA PHE A 510 20.92 17.87 5.56
C PHE A 510 20.47 17.37 6.93
N LEU A 511 20.73 18.13 8.00
CA LEU A 511 20.24 17.78 9.34
C LEU A 511 18.71 17.78 9.42
N GLU A 512 18.03 18.67 8.71
CA GLU A 512 16.57 18.70 8.68
C GLU A 512 15.99 17.43 8.04
N ASP A 513 16.61 16.96 6.95
CA ASP A 513 16.22 15.69 6.31
C ASP A 513 16.45 14.49 7.25
N LEU A 514 17.60 14.44 7.92
CA LEU A 514 17.98 13.37 8.84
C LEU A 514 17.14 13.32 10.13
N LYS A 515 16.34 14.35 10.45
CA LYS A 515 15.35 14.26 11.52
C LYS A 515 14.23 13.29 11.17
N LYS A 516 13.82 13.27 9.90
CA LYS A 516 12.75 12.40 9.39
C LYS A 516 13.30 11.05 8.95
N HIS A 517 14.44 11.05 8.26
CA HIS A 517 15.10 9.86 7.72
C HIS A 517 16.52 9.70 8.28
N PRO A 518 16.67 9.23 9.54
CA PRO A 518 17.95 9.22 10.24
C PRO A 518 19.10 8.60 9.47
N ASP A 519 18.86 7.49 8.77
CA ASP A 519 19.90 6.74 8.06
C ASP A 519 19.89 6.97 6.54
N ASN A 520 19.36 8.12 6.10
CA ASN A 520 19.40 8.50 4.68
C ASN A 520 20.83 8.75 4.19
N GLY A 521 21.38 7.78 3.45
CA GLY A 521 22.77 7.82 2.96
C GLY A 521 23.11 9.05 2.12
N TRP A 522 22.18 9.56 1.34
CA TRP A 522 22.38 10.77 0.54
C TRP A 522 22.61 12.01 1.41
N SER A 523 21.82 12.18 2.46
CA SER A 523 21.93 13.31 3.39
C SER A 523 23.09 13.13 4.36
N LEU A 524 23.41 11.90 4.76
CA LEU A 524 24.60 11.59 5.54
C LEU A 524 25.87 11.95 4.77
N TYR A 525 25.95 11.61 3.47
CA TYR A 525 27.06 12.01 2.61
C TYR A 525 27.20 13.54 2.54
N GLY A 526 26.11 14.25 2.22
CA GLY A 526 26.10 15.70 2.16
C GLY A 526 26.48 16.38 3.48
N LEU A 527 25.99 15.84 4.60
CA LEU A 527 26.36 16.30 5.94
C LEU A 527 27.85 16.11 6.21
N ALA A 528 28.41 14.93 5.90
CA ALA A 528 29.84 14.67 6.05
C ALA A 528 30.68 15.66 5.23
N GLN A 529 30.31 15.90 3.97
CA GLN A 529 30.98 16.90 3.11
C GLN A 529 30.90 18.31 3.71
N SER A 530 29.74 18.72 4.22
CA SER A 530 29.57 20.04 4.85
C SER A 530 30.46 20.22 6.08
N LEU A 531 30.62 19.18 6.88
CA LEU A 531 31.46 19.16 8.09
C LEU A 531 32.94 19.22 7.73
N ILE A 532 33.38 18.44 6.73
CA ILE A 532 34.77 18.47 6.23
C ILE A 532 35.12 19.87 5.74
N LYS A 533 34.29 20.45 4.88
CA LYS A 533 34.50 21.79 4.32
C LYS A 533 34.45 22.91 5.38
N SER A 534 33.80 22.67 6.51
CA SER A 534 33.75 23.56 7.67
C SER A 534 34.85 23.30 8.72
N GLY A 535 35.80 22.38 8.46
CA GLY A 535 36.89 22.05 9.39
C GLY A 535 36.49 21.15 10.57
N LYS A 536 35.27 20.61 10.60
CA LYS A 536 34.73 19.77 11.70
C LYS A 536 35.03 18.28 11.48
N ILE A 537 36.31 17.95 11.33
CA ILE A 537 36.77 16.62 10.87
C ILE A 537 36.34 15.47 11.80
N LYS A 538 36.35 15.68 13.12
CA LYS A 538 35.92 14.65 14.09
C LYS A 538 34.43 14.30 13.95
N GLU A 539 33.57 15.32 13.82
CA GLU A 539 32.14 15.13 13.57
C GLU A 539 31.91 14.46 12.21
N ALA A 540 32.65 14.89 11.18
CA ALA A 540 32.54 14.31 9.85
C ALA A 540 32.86 12.82 9.82
N LYS A 541 33.86 12.36 10.60
CA LYS A 541 34.23 10.94 10.68
C LYS A 541 33.05 10.08 11.17
N ALA A 542 32.39 10.50 12.24
CA ALA A 542 31.24 9.78 12.80
C ALA A 542 30.05 9.74 11.82
N VAL A 543 29.79 10.84 11.10
CA VAL A 543 28.76 10.87 10.06
C VAL A 543 29.13 9.98 8.88
N ASN A 544 30.40 9.96 8.48
CA ASN A 544 30.88 9.13 7.39
C ASN A 544 30.75 7.63 7.71
N GLU A 545 31.02 7.19 8.94
CA GLU A 545 30.82 5.80 9.35
C GLU A 545 29.35 5.36 9.15
N ARG A 546 28.39 6.21 9.55
CA ARG A 546 26.96 5.97 9.29
C ARG A 546 26.62 5.96 7.80
N PHE A 547 27.21 6.87 7.03
CA PHE A 547 27.05 6.89 5.58
C PHE A 547 27.49 5.55 4.95
N GLN A 548 28.67 5.04 5.31
CA GLN A 548 29.18 3.78 4.78
C GLN A 548 28.24 2.61 5.08
N GLU A 549 27.65 2.56 6.28
CA GLU A 549 26.65 1.54 6.62
C GLU A 549 25.38 1.67 5.74
N SER A 550 24.85 2.88 5.59
CA SER A 550 23.65 3.14 4.78
C SER A 550 23.86 2.91 3.28
N TRP A 551 25.10 2.99 2.80
CA TRP A 551 25.47 2.95 1.38
C TRP A 551 26.10 1.62 0.94
N ASN A 552 26.27 0.67 1.86
CA ASN A 552 27.02 -0.57 1.64
C ASN A 552 26.47 -1.48 0.53
N TYR A 553 25.21 -1.28 0.13
CA TYR A 553 24.56 -2.08 -0.93
C TYR A 553 24.45 -1.32 -2.25
N SER A 554 24.81 -0.05 -2.29
CA SER A 554 24.71 0.78 -3.50
C SER A 554 25.58 0.22 -4.63
N ASP A 555 25.12 0.39 -5.87
CA ASP A 555 25.93 0.16 -7.08
C ASP A 555 26.67 1.43 -7.54
N LEU A 556 26.65 2.49 -6.72
CA LEU A 556 27.37 3.74 -6.92
C LEU A 556 28.44 3.93 -5.83
N ASP A 557 29.58 4.51 -6.19
CA ASP A 557 30.64 4.83 -5.21
C ASP A 557 30.18 5.89 -4.19
N HIS A 558 29.34 6.82 -4.63
CA HIS A 558 28.75 7.86 -3.78
C HIS A 558 27.47 8.44 -4.40
N PRO A 559 26.64 9.12 -3.60
CA PRO A 559 25.54 9.97 -4.06
C PRO A 559 25.91 10.88 -5.25
N ILE A 560 25.06 10.95 -6.28
CA ILE A 560 25.21 11.79 -7.47
C ILE A 560 24.26 13.00 -7.42
N SER A 561 24.77 14.22 -7.59
CA SER A 561 23.93 15.42 -7.61
C SER A 561 23.50 15.80 -9.02
N LEU A 562 22.30 16.38 -9.19
CA LEU A 562 21.92 17.08 -10.43
C LEU A 562 22.79 18.31 -10.72
N LEU A 563 23.71 18.69 -9.84
CA LEU A 563 24.65 19.79 -10.05
C LEU A 563 26.03 19.31 -10.48
N ASP A 564 26.28 18.00 -10.46
CA ASP A 564 27.43 17.34 -11.09
C ASP A 564 27.13 17.15 -12.57
#